data_AF-A0A7C4R943-F1
#
_entry.id   AF-A0A7C4R943-F1
#
_cell.length_a   1.000
_cell.length_b   1.000
_cell.length_c   1.000
_cell.angle_alpha   90.00
_cell.angle_beta   90.00
_cell.angle_gamma   90.00
#
_symmetry.space_group_name_H-M   'P 1'
#
loop_
_entity.id
_entity.type
_entity.pdbx_description
1 polymer ?
#
loop_
_entity_poly.entity_id
_entity_poly.type
_entity_poly.pdbx_seq_one_letter_code
_entity_poly.pdbx_strand_id
1 'polypeptide(L)'
;MKIDIEAHFYTKEYIKTLRRNEGYPKFIWDEETKTYWLWYTAEVSRSHRDIFLEKILDVGELRVREMDEAGVIKQVLSLSTPG
;
A
#
# COMPACT_ATOMS: atom_id res chain seq x y z
N MET A 1 -14.86 20.96 -7.44
CA MET A 1 -13.99 20.63 -6.28
C MET A 1 -13.94 19.12 -6.14
N LYS A 2 -12.77 18.48 -6.23
CA LYS A 2 -12.64 17.02 -6.18
C LYS A 2 -11.83 16.60 -4.97
N ILE A 3 -12.44 15.80 -4.10
CA ILE A 3 -11.83 15.27 -2.87
C ILE A 3 -11.89 13.75 -2.96
N ASP A 4 -10.77 13.09 -2.69
CA ASP A 4 -10.68 11.64 -2.59
C ASP A 4 -10.67 11.22 -1.12
N ILE A 5 -11.58 10.31 -0.76
CA ILE A 5 -11.84 9.91 0.62
C ILE A 5 -11.37 8.48 0.93
N GLU A 6 -10.81 7.78 -0.05
CA GLU A 6 -10.34 6.39 0.07
C GLU A 6 -8.89 6.27 -0.45
N ALA A 7 -8.07 7.28 -0.16
CA ALA A 7 -6.67 7.29 -0.55
C ALA A 7 -5.83 6.54 0.49
N HIS A 8 -5.20 5.45 0.05
CA HIS A 8 -4.41 4.60 0.94
C HIS A 8 -2.91 4.91 0.91
N PHE A 9 -2.22 4.59 2.00
CA PHE A 9 -0.77 4.61 2.06
C PHE A 9 -0.22 3.46 2.92
N TYR A 10 1.08 3.21 2.80
CA TYR A 10 1.85 2.45 3.80
C TYR A 10 3.07 3.27 4.24
N THR A 11 3.69 2.85 5.34
CA THR A 11 5.06 3.26 5.68
C THR A 11 6.02 2.09 5.49
N LYS A 12 7.29 2.38 5.20
CA LYS A 12 8.34 1.34 5.09
C LYS A 12 8.48 0.54 6.39
N GLU A 13 8.35 1.19 7.55
CA GLU A 13 8.42 0.51 8.85
C GLU A 13 7.21 -0.38 9.10
N TYR A 14 6.01 -0.01 8.62
CA TYR A 14 4.83 -0.87 8.72
C TYR A 14 4.99 -2.13 7.87
N ILE A 15 5.45 -2.00 6.60
CA ILE A 15 5.74 -3.15 5.75
C ILE A 15 6.77 -4.07 6.40
N LYS A 16 7.84 -3.52 6.95
CA LYS A 16 8.88 -4.26 7.67
C LYS A 16 8.33 -4.98 8.91
N THR A 17 7.39 -4.37 9.62
CA THR A 17 6.70 -4.98 10.77
C THR A 17 5.88 -6.19 10.32
N LEU A 18 5.08 -6.06 9.26
CA LEU A 18 4.29 -7.16 8.71
C LEU A 18 5.18 -8.29 8.15
N ARG A 19 6.37 -7.98 7.62
CA ARG A 19 7.33 -9.00 7.16
C ARG A 19 8.00 -9.77 8.30
N ARG A 20 8.06 -9.17 9.50
CA ARG A 20 8.65 -9.81 10.70
C ARG A 20 7.61 -10.54 11.54
N ASN A 21 6.32 -10.38 11.25
CA ASN A 21 5.27 -11.08 11.95
C ASN A 21 5.30 -12.58 11.60
N GLU A 22 5.53 -13.43 12.61
CA GLU A 22 5.55 -14.88 12.45
C GLU A 22 4.14 -15.43 12.17
N GLY A 23 3.11 -14.75 12.71
CA GLY A 23 1.70 -15.08 12.53
C GLY A 23 1.06 -14.39 11.33
N TYR A 24 -0.16 -13.92 11.53
CA TYR A 24 -0.91 -13.13 10.56
C TYR A 24 -1.38 -11.82 11.20
N PRO A 25 -1.58 -10.75 10.43
CA PRO A 25 -1.28 -10.64 8.99
C PRO A 25 0.23 -10.54 8.72
N LYS A 26 0.69 -11.06 7.57
CA LYS A 26 2.11 -10.97 7.17
C LYS A 26 2.31 -10.68 5.69
N PHE A 27 3.40 -10.00 5.39
CA PHE A 27 3.83 -9.74 4.02
C PHE A 27 4.94 -10.70 3.60
N ILE A 28 4.78 -11.32 2.44
CA ILE A 28 5.78 -12.17 1.80
C ILE A 28 6.10 -11.59 0.42
N TRP A 29 7.37 -11.43 0.12
CA TRP A 29 7.84 -11.02 -1.19
C TRP A 29 8.16 -12.26 -2.04
N ASP A 30 7.59 -12.31 -3.23
CA ASP A 30 7.90 -13.30 -4.25
C ASP A 30 8.75 -12.65 -5.34
N GLU A 31 10.01 -13.09 -5.43
CA GLU A 31 11.01 -12.56 -6.35
C GLU A 31 10.74 -12.95 -7.81
N GLU A 32 10.14 -14.13 -8.06
CA GLU A 32 9.88 -14.65 -9.41
C GLU A 32 8.75 -13.85 -10.07
N THR A 33 7.68 -13.61 -9.32
CA THR A 33 6.49 -12.92 -9.83
C THR A 33 6.47 -11.42 -9.53
N LYS A 34 7.52 -10.90 -8.86
CA LYS A 34 7.63 -9.50 -8.41
C LYS A 34 6.38 -9.03 -7.66
N THR A 35 5.87 -9.88 -6.78
CA THR A 35 4.59 -9.67 -6.11
C THR A 35 4.75 -9.74 -4.59
N TYR A 36 4.15 -8.77 -3.91
CA TYR A 36 3.93 -8.83 -2.46
C TYR A 36 2.62 -9.53 -2.16
N TRP A 37 2.68 -10.60 -1.37
CA TRP A 37 1.51 -11.30 -0.86
C TRP A 37 1.24 -10.86 0.56
N LEU A 38 0.10 -10.20 0.78
CA LEU A 38 -0.46 -9.97 2.10
C LEU A 38 -1.31 -11.18 2.48
N TRP A 39 -0.88 -11.93 3.48
CA TRP A 39 -1.64 -13.04 4.04
C TRP A 39 -2.38 -12.57 5.28
N TYR A 40 -3.71 -12.70 5.28
CA TYR A 40 -4.58 -12.39 6.42
C TYR A 40 -4.75 -13.60 7.34
N THR A 41 -4.73 -14.80 6.76
CA THR A 41 -4.76 -16.10 7.44
C THR A 41 -3.93 -17.09 6.63
N ALA A 42 -3.90 -18.38 7.00
CA ALA A 42 -3.25 -19.42 6.23
C ALA A 42 -3.89 -19.69 4.85
N GLU A 43 -5.13 -19.25 4.65
CA GLU A 43 -5.95 -19.58 3.48
C GLU A 43 -6.34 -18.35 2.67
N VAL A 44 -6.28 -17.15 3.28
CA VAL A 44 -6.73 -15.90 2.66
C VAL A 44 -5.55 -14.97 2.45
N SER A 45 -5.33 -14.59 1.20
CA SER A 45 -4.28 -13.66 0.80
C SER A 45 -4.71 -12.71 -0.32
N ARG A 46 -3.95 -11.63 -0.48
CA ARG A 46 -4.09 -10.65 -1.56
C ARG A 46 -2.72 -10.31 -2.13
N SER A 47 -2.60 -10.34 -3.45
CA SER A 47 -1.41 -9.90 -4.16
C SER A 47 -1.41 -8.38 -4.39
N HIS A 48 -0.23 -7.79 -4.27
CA HIS A 48 0.07 -6.42 -4.66
C HIS A 48 1.32 -6.46 -5.54
N ARG A 49 1.24 -5.92 -6.76
CA ARG A 49 2.44 -5.75 -7.59
C ARG A 49 3.37 -4.71 -6.96
N ASP A 50 4.66 -4.90 -7.15
CA ASP A 50 5.70 -3.96 -6.72
C ASP A 50 5.43 -2.50 -7.12
N ILE A 51 5.07 -2.26 -8.39
CA ILE A 51 4.77 -0.91 -8.91
C ILE A 51 3.66 -0.23 -8.10
N PHE A 52 2.62 -1.00 -7.72
CA PHE A 52 1.54 -0.45 -6.90
C PHE A 52 2.03 -0.15 -5.49
N LEU A 53 2.82 -1.04 -4.88
CA LEU A 53 3.34 -0.85 -3.54
C LEU A 53 4.25 0.38 -3.45
N GLU A 54 5.13 0.57 -4.43
CA GLU A 54 6.02 1.74 -4.52
C GLU A 54 5.23 3.05 -4.57
N LYS A 55 4.17 3.09 -5.36
CA LYS A 55 3.28 4.26 -5.46
C LYS A 55 2.58 4.58 -4.13
N ILE A 56 2.08 3.58 -3.40
CA ILE A 56 1.38 3.84 -2.12
C ILE A 56 2.34 4.08 -0.94
N LEU A 57 3.63 3.81 -1.11
CA LEU A 57 4.70 4.22 -0.18
C LEU A 57 5.12 5.69 -0.40
N ASP A 58 4.85 6.25 -1.58
CA ASP A 58 5.10 7.66 -1.87
C ASP A 58 3.88 8.52 -1.47
N VAL A 59 4.04 9.26 -0.38
CA VAL A 59 3.09 10.28 0.10
C VAL A 59 3.60 11.71 -0.15
N GLY A 60 4.63 11.85 -1.00
CA GLY A 60 5.31 13.10 -1.33
C GLY A 60 5.04 13.55 -2.77
N GLU A 61 6.11 13.89 -3.49
CA GLU A 61 6.05 14.60 -4.77
C GLU A 61 5.31 13.84 -5.87
N LEU A 62 5.50 12.52 -5.98
CA LEU A 62 4.81 11.71 -6.99
C LEU A 62 3.30 11.81 -6.80
N ARG A 63 2.83 11.63 -5.56
CA ARG A 63 1.40 11.66 -5.23
C ARG A 63 0.81 13.04 -5.48
N VAL A 64 1.48 14.11 -5.03
CA VAL A 64 1.00 15.48 -5.23
C VAL A 64 0.89 15.81 -6.72
N ARG A 65 1.88 15.43 -7.53
CA ARG A 65 1.83 15.63 -8.98
C ARG A 65 0.64 14.91 -9.62
N GLU A 66 0.39 13.66 -9.25
CA GLU A 66 -0.77 12.90 -9.76
C GLU A 66 -2.11 13.48 -9.28
N MET A 67 -2.15 14.03 -8.07
CA MET A 67 -3.32 14.77 -7.57
C MET A 67 -3.59 16.01 -8.44
N ASP A 68 -2.57 16.79 -8.76
CA ASP A 68 -2.67 17.99 -9.60
C ASP A 68 -3.16 17.63 -11.02
N GLU A 69 -2.55 16.62 -11.65
CA GLU A 69 -2.94 16.11 -12.97
C GLU A 69 -4.41 15.62 -13.00
N ALA A 70 -4.85 14.98 -11.91
CA ALA A 70 -6.22 14.46 -11.78
C ALA A 70 -7.24 15.51 -11.29
N GLY A 71 -6.80 16.75 -11.01
CA GLY A 71 -7.62 17.82 -10.44
C GLY A 71 -8.15 17.52 -9.03
N VAL A 72 -7.48 16.64 -8.27
CA VAL A 72 -7.83 16.27 -6.89
C VAL A 72 -7.21 17.27 -5.94
N ILE A 73 -8.05 18.03 -5.21
CA ILE A 73 -7.57 19.11 -4.35
C ILE A 73 -7.20 18.65 -2.94
N LYS A 74 -7.73 17.49 -2.51
CA LYS A 74 -7.48 16.88 -1.19
C LYS A 74 -7.63 15.38 -1.28
N GLN A 75 -6.78 14.67 -0.54
CA GLN A 75 -6.94 13.26 -0.23
C GLN A 75 -7.04 13.09 1.28
N VAL A 76 -8.01 12.29 1.75
CA VAL A 76 -8.05 11.81 3.13
C VAL A 76 -7.29 10.50 3.18
N LEU A 77 -6.16 10.49 3.88
CA LEU A 77 -5.27 9.33 3.93
C LEU A 77 -5.70 8.34 5.00
N SER A 78 -5.71 7.06 4.62
CA SER A 78 -5.87 5.94 5.55
C SER A 78 -4.75 4.92 5.33
N LEU A 79 -4.32 4.25 6.40
CA LEU A 79 -3.36 3.17 6.28
C LEU A 79 -4.02 2.01 5.51
N SER A 80 -3.31 1.44 4.56
CA SER A 80 -3.85 0.39 3.71
C SER A 80 -4.00 -0.92 4.50
N THR A 81 -4.91 -1.79 4.04
CA THR A 81 -5.19 -3.09 4.68
C THR A 81 -3.89 -3.87 4.93
N PRO A 82 -3.61 -4.41 6.13
CA PRO A 82 -4.62 -4.89 7.08
C PRO A 82 -4.98 -3.92 8.20
N GLY A 83 -4.53 -2.67 8.17
CA GLY A 83 -4.89 -1.71 9.22
C GLY A 83 -4.12 -0.43 9.08
#